data_AF-A0AAW4HIV1-F1
#
_entry.id   AF-A0AAW4HIV1-F1
#
_cell.length_a   1.000
_cell.length_b   1.000
_cell.length_c   1.000
_cell.angle_alpha   90.00
_cell.angle_beta   90.00
_cell.angle_gamma   90.00
#
_symmetry.space_group_name_H-M   'P 1'
#
loop_
_entity.id
_entity.type
_entity.pdbx_description
1 polymer ?
#
loop_
_entity_poly.entity_id
_entity_poly.type
_entity_poly.pdbx_seq_one_letter_code
_entity_poly.pdbx_strand_id
1 'polypeptide(L)'
;MNMSEIKTASALAKDKKFNEAIEVLDSLYSRGKASRDDLIKVIPYFQKAGRYSEVEAYCEKVIIPNLKKDNESVFSHKCSEIQDAFFNLALHIGR
;
A
#
# COMPACT_ATOMS: atom_id res chain seq x y z
N MET A 1 -10.41 2.07 14.89
CA MET A 1 -9.04 2.39 14.40
C MET A 1 -8.06 1.57 15.24
N ASN A 2 -7.51 0.49 14.69
CA ASN A 2 -6.66 -0.48 15.40
C ASN A 2 -5.20 0.00 15.49
N MET A 3 -5.01 1.17 16.08
CA MET A 3 -3.74 1.88 16.14
C MET A 3 -2.61 1.04 16.78
N SER A 4 -2.95 0.03 17.60
CA SER A 4 -1.97 -0.88 18.21
C SER A 4 -1.30 -1.80 17.19
N GLU A 5 -2.05 -2.39 16.25
CA GLU A 5 -1.52 -3.37 15.29
C GLU A 5 -0.61 -2.69 14.23
N ILE A 6 -0.95 -1.48 13.78
CA ILE A 6 -0.09 -0.69 12.87
C ILE A 6 1.21 -0.27 13.58
N LYS A 7 1.13 0.07 14.86
CA LYS A 7 2.31 0.35 15.69
C LYS A 7 3.18 -0.90 15.86
N THR A 8 2.59 -2.10 15.94
CA THR A 8 3.34 -3.37 15.95
C THR A 8 4.18 -3.54 14.69
N ALA A 9 3.61 -3.32 13.50
CA ALA A 9 4.38 -3.38 12.26
C ALA A 9 5.55 -2.37 12.26
N SER A 10 5.31 -1.16 12.76
CA SER A 10 6.35 -0.14 12.88
C SER A 10 7.44 -0.52 13.88
N ALA A 11 7.09 -1.20 14.98
CA ALA A 11 8.04 -1.70 15.97
C ALA A 11 8.90 -2.83 15.38
N LEU A 12 8.29 -3.81 14.71
CA LEU A 12 8.99 -4.89 14.00
C LEU A 12 9.99 -4.33 12.98
N ALA A 13 9.59 -3.31 12.22
CA ALA A 13 10.49 -2.66 11.27
C ALA A 13 11.67 -1.94 11.95
N LYS A 14 11.49 -1.38 13.15
CA LYS A 14 12.59 -0.80 13.95
C LYS A 14 13.58 -1.87 14.42
N ASP A 15 13.08 -3.05 14.74
CA ASP A 15 13.87 -4.22 15.13
C ASP A 15 14.46 -4.97 13.92
N LYS A 16 14.40 -4.37 12.71
CA LYS A 16 14.85 -4.95 11.44
C LYS A 16 14.12 -6.25 11.03
N LYS A 17 12.98 -6.53 11.64
CA LYS A 17 12.09 -7.65 11.32
C LYS A 17 11.14 -7.26 10.18
N PHE A 18 11.71 -6.98 9.01
CA PHE A 18 10.96 -6.42 7.88
C PHE A 18 9.90 -7.39 7.33
N ASN A 19 10.20 -8.69 7.27
CA ASN A 19 9.24 -9.69 6.79
C ASN A 19 7.99 -9.75 7.69
N GLU A 20 8.18 -9.82 9.01
CA GLU A 20 7.08 -9.79 9.99
C GLU A 20 6.28 -8.48 9.86
N ALA A 21 6.96 -7.34 9.67
CA ALA A 21 6.29 -6.05 9.50
C ALA A 21 5.42 -5.99 8.21
N ILE A 22 5.89 -6.59 7.11
CA ILE A 22 5.15 -6.69 5.85
C ILE A 22 3.89 -7.55 6.04
N GLU A 23 4.04 -8.74 6.63
CA GLU A 23 2.91 -9.66 6.87
C GLU A 23 1.82 -9.03 7.73
N VAL A 24 2.20 -8.28 8.78
CA VAL A 24 1.24 -7.59 9.64
C VAL A 24 0.46 -6.53 8.87
N LEU A 25 1.12 -5.69 8.07
CA LEU A 25 0.44 -4.65 7.29
C LEU A 25 -0.47 -5.23 6.22
N ASP A 26 0.00 -6.25 5.50
CA ASP A 26 -0.78 -6.93 4.45
C ASP A 26 -2.05 -7.59 5.03
N SER A 27 -1.91 -8.26 6.18
CA SER A 27 -3.02 -8.85 6.92
C SER A 27 -4.00 -7.80 7.46
N LEU A 28 -3.50 -6.66 7.96
CA LEU A 28 -4.36 -5.57 8.42
C LEU A 28 -5.15 -4.96 7.26
N TYR A 29 -4.51 -4.78 6.11
CA TYR A 29 -5.16 -4.23 4.93
C TYR A 29 -6.23 -5.18 4.39
N SER A 30 -5.90 -6.47 4.26
CA SER A 30 -6.85 -7.50 3.82
C SER A 30 -8.09 -7.61 4.73
N ARG A 31 -7.96 -7.23 6.01
CA ARG A 31 -9.08 -7.18 6.99
C ARG A 31 -9.80 -5.82 7.02
N GLY A 32 -9.46 -4.87 6.15
CA GLY A 32 -10.01 -3.51 6.14
C GLY A 32 -9.63 -2.67 7.37
N LYS A 33 -8.56 -3.06 8.09
CA LYS A 33 -8.10 -2.42 9.32
C LYS A 33 -6.93 -1.46 9.14
N ALA A 34 -6.29 -1.49 7.98
CA ALA A 34 -5.25 -0.53 7.58
C ALA A 34 -5.73 0.30 6.40
N SER A 35 -5.32 1.57 6.38
CA SER A 35 -5.53 2.42 5.21
C SER A 35 -4.56 2.04 4.10
N ARG A 36 -4.82 2.53 2.88
CA ARG A 36 -3.85 2.45 1.79
C ARG A 36 -2.51 3.08 2.16
N ASP A 37 -2.51 4.23 2.83
CA ASP A 37 -1.27 4.91 3.23
C ASP A 37 -0.46 4.09 4.24
N ASP A 38 -1.14 3.28 5.06
CA ASP A 38 -0.49 2.30 5.92
C ASP A 38 0.08 1.12 5.12
N LEU A 39 -0.65 0.62 4.12
CA LEU A 39 -0.19 -0.46 3.26
C LEU A 39 1.06 -0.05 2.46
N ILE A 40 1.13 1.18 1.93
CA ILE A 40 2.27 1.64 1.11
C ILE A 40 3.60 1.57 1.91
N LYS A 41 3.56 1.58 3.25
CA LYS A 41 4.74 1.39 4.12
C LYS A 41 5.42 0.03 3.94
N VAL A 42 4.77 -0.96 3.33
CA VAL A 42 5.42 -2.23 2.97
C VAL A 42 6.53 -2.04 1.94
N ILE A 43 6.44 -1.04 1.05
CA ILE A 43 7.44 -0.76 0.01
C ILE A 43 8.83 -0.54 0.62
N PRO A 44 9.03 0.43 1.53
CA PRO A 44 10.33 0.62 2.16
C PRO A 44 10.75 -0.58 3.04
N TYR A 45 9.83 -1.42 3.51
CA TYR A 45 10.20 -2.63 4.26
C TYR A 45 10.76 -3.72 3.35
N PHE A 46 10.16 -3.94 2.17
CA PHE A 46 10.73 -4.84 1.16
C PHE A 46 12.11 -4.36 0.70
N GLN A 47 12.27 -3.07 0.44
CA GLN A 47 13.55 -2.48 0.02
C GLN A 47 14.63 -2.69 1.11
N LYS A 48 14.31 -2.43 2.39
CA LYS A 48 15.24 -2.67 3.50
C LYS A 48 15.56 -4.15 3.73
N ALA A 49 14.68 -5.06 3.30
CA ALA A 49 14.91 -6.50 3.28
C ALA A 49 15.71 -6.98 2.04
N GLY A 50 16.04 -6.09 1.10
CA GLY A 50 16.72 -6.44 -0.15
C GLY A 50 15.83 -7.14 -1.19
N ARG A 51 14.51 -7.14 -1.00
CA ARG A 51 13.52 -7.89 -1.77
C ARG A 51 12.92 -7.05 -2.92
N TYR A 52 13.78 -6.54 -3.80
CA TYR A 52 13.38 -5.59 -4.84
C TYR A 52 12.44 -6.17 -5.91
N SER A 53 12.69 -7.39 -6.38
CA SER A 53 11.80 -8.04 -7.37
C SER A 53 10.43 -8.36 -6.77
N GLU A 54 10.37 -8.65 -5.47
CA GLU A 54 9.12 -8.97 -4.79
C GLU A 54 8.28 -7.72 -4.53
N VAL A 55 8.89 -6.57 -4.23
CA VAL A 55 8.13 -5.32 -4.10
C VAL A 55 7.56 -4.87 -5.42
N GLU A 56 8.25 -5.09 -6.54
CA GLU A 56 7.72 -4.78 -7.87
C GLU A 56 6.47 -5.62 -8.15
N ALA A 57 6.55 -6.94 -7.96
CA ALA A 57 5.41 -7.84 -8.11
C ALA A 57 4.27 -7.50 -7.13
N TYR A 58 4.59 -7.09 -5.90
CA TYR A 58 3.59 -6.68 -4.91
C TYR A 58 2.89 -5.38 -5.32
N CYS A 59 3.64 -4.41 -5.87
CA CYS A 59 3.07 -3.17 -6.39
C CYS A 59 2.09 -3.44 -7.53
N GLU A 60 2.46 -4.29 -8.50
CA GLU A 60 1.61 -4.65 -9.64
C GLU A 60 0.35 -5.41 -9.23
N LYS A 61 0.48 -6.36 -8.30
CA LYS A 61 -0.61 -7.28 -7.95
C LYS A 61 -1.52 -6.75 -6.84
N VAL A 62 -1.02 -5.89 -5.97
CA VAL A 62 -1.74 -5.45 -4.76
C VAL A 62 -1.91 -3.94 -4.74
N ILE A 63 -0.83 -3.15 -4.78
CA ILE A 63 -0.92 -1.69 -4.58
C ILE A 63 -1.68 -1.01 -5.71
N ILE A 64 -1.29 -1.25 -6.97
CA ILE A 64 -1.86 -0.58 -8.15
C ILE A 64 -3.36 -0.91 -8.33
N PRO A 65 -3.81 -2.19 -8.24
CA PRO A 65 -5.23 -2.50 -8.38
C PRO A 65 -6.10 -1.88 -7.28
N ASN A 66 -5.59 -1.82 -6.04
CA ASN A 66 -6.32 -1.19 -4.94
C ASN A 66 -6.37 0.34 -5.08
N LEU A 67 -5.27 0.97 -5.53
CA LEU A 67 -5.27 2.39 -5.90
C LEU A 67 -6.32 2.70 -6.97
N LYS A 68 -6.42 1.84 -7.99
CA LYS A 68 -7.42 2.01 -9.06
C LYS A 68 -8.84 1.95 -8.51
N LYS A 69 -9.16 0.93 -7.70
CA LYS A 69 -10.49 0.77 -7.06
C LYS A 69 -10.84 1.96 -6.17
N ASP A 70 -9.90 2.43 -5.36
CA ASP A 70 -10.11 3.61 -4.52
C ASP A 70 -10.41 4.85 -5.37
N ASN A 71 -9.65 5.05 -6.45
CA ASN A 71 -9.84 6.16 -7.37
C ASN A 71 -11.22 6.10 -8.07
N GLU A 72 -11.61 4.93 -8.57
CA GLU A 72 -12.94 4.69 -9.15
C GLU A 72 -14.06 4.97 -8.14
N SER A 73 -13.87 4.59 -6.87
CA SER A 73 -14.85 4.86 -5.80
C SER A 73 -14.98 6.35 -5.51
N VAL A 74 -13.86 7.05 -5.31
CA VAL A 74 -13.81 8.50 -5.02
C VAL A 74 -14.40 9.32 -6.17
N PHE A 75 -14.06 8.96 -7.42
CA PHE A 75 -14.49 9.67 -8.62
C PHE A 75 -15.64 8.99 -9.35
N SER A 76 -16.39 8.12 -8.67
CA SER A 76 -17.55 7.38 -9.23
C SER A 76 -18.62 8.27 -9.86
N HIS A 77 -18.70 9.52 -9.42
CA HIS A 77 -19.61 10.56 -9.91
C HIS A 77 -19.04 11.38 -11.09
N LYS A 78 -17.86 11.03 -11.59
CA LYS A 78 -17.16 11.68 -12.72
C LYS A 78 -17.06 10.72 -13.91
N CYS A 79 -16.83 11.27 -15.10
CA CYS A 79 -16.60 10.47 -16.30
C CYS A 79 -15.25 9.73 -16.25
N SER A 80 -15.09 8.70 -17.09
CA SER A 80 -13.92 7.84 -17.16
C SER A 80 -12.62 8.61 -17.38
N GLU A 81 -12.63 9.67 -18.17
CA GLU A 81 -11.43 10.47 -18.47
C GLU A 81 -10.88 11.16 -17.21
N ILE A 82 -11.77 11.64 -16.33
CA ILE A 82 -11.36 12.24 -15.06
C ILE A 82 -10.81 11.16 -14.13
N GLN A 83 -11.49 10.01 -14.05
CA GLN A 83 -11.04 8.88 -13.24
C GLN A 83 -9.63 8.43 -13.69
N ASP A 84 -9.42 8.24 -14.99
CA ASP A 84 -8.14 7.84 -15.56
C ASP A 84 -7.05 8.91 -15.35
N ALA A 85 -7.37 10.19 -15.53
CA ALA A 85 -6.40 11.27 -15.32
C ALA A 85 -5.89 11.30 -13.88
N PHE A 86 -6.78 11.22 -12.88
CA PHE A 86 -6.38 11.22 -11.47
C PHE A 86 -5.66 9.93 -11.05
N PHE A 87 -6.04 8.78 -11.62
CA PHE A 87 -5.31 7.54 -11.39
C PHE A 87 -3.88 7.61 -11.94
N ASN A 88 -3.71 8.08 -13.19
CA ASN A 88 -2.38 8.26 -13.79
C ASN A 88 -1.54 9.28 -13.00
N LEU A 89 -2.14 10.38 -12.54
CA LEU A 89 -1.45 11.35 -11.70
C LEU A 89 -0.95 10.72 -10.39
N ALA A 90 -1.76 9.89 -9.73
CA ALA A 90 -1.38 9.20 -8.51
C ALA A 90 -0.20 8.23 -8.71
N LEU A 91 -0.06 7.62 -9.90
CA LEU A 91 1.08 6.77 -10.23
C LEU A 91 2.38 7.56 -10.47
N HIS A 92 2.29 8.83 -10.86
CA HIS A 92 3.44 9.63 -11.29
C HIS A 92 3.95 10.65 -10.27
N ILE A 93 3.19 10.98 -9.22
CA ILE A 93 3.61 11.92 -8.15
C ILE A 93 4.79 11.38 -7.29
N GLY A 94 5.14 10.10 -7.40
CA GLY A 94 6.24 9.48 -6.65
C GLY A 94 7.61 9.41 -7.36
N ARG A 95 7.79 10.05 -8.52
CA ARG A 95 9.08 10.11 -9.24
C ARG A 95 9.82 11.41 -8.99
#